data_AF-A0A5N5WI09-F1
#
_entry.id   AF-A0A5N5WI09-F1
#
_cell.length_a   1.000
_cell.length_b   1.000
_cell.length_c   1.000
_cell.angle_alpha   90.00
_cell.angle_beta   90.00
_cell.angle_gamma   90.00
#
_symmetry.space_group_name_H-M   'P 1'
#
loop_
_entity.id
_entity.type
_entity.pdbx_description
1 polymer ?
#
loop_
_entity_poly.entity_id
_entity_poly.type
_entity_poly.pdbx_seq_one_letter_code
_entity_poly.pdbx_strand_id
1 'polypeptide(L)'
;MVANFLNKRRSVLKLTQPSPETTSRQSAYFNSSGPDGHWNHKPAANSITPYGLIDNVTRGKIPTSWPSILAASSPILPLPSLHSIGYELGVFGAHPTQKYESFDLEAPEINVRKWSPRCEDSYVFLSPRGRFYPEPGPLIYNNQGELVWIERRFGMVMDFKVQSYRGQDYLTFWAGDDDGTRGLGVYYMLDSSYEITHIVTPANGRKGDLHEFSITPDGTALITAYEITQADLTSVGGPANGWIYDGLFQEIDIDTGALLFEWRASDHYTINETYFPLAGKGSSNSSADAFDYFHINSVDKHPNGDYLVSSRYMHTITCLGPTGEIRWILGGKRNMFVDISGDGSATGFKWQHDARWRGENVITVFDNGAHEHLREEDHSFGMMIELGMEEDSRWTARTMHTYHSPGAFSSHSQGNVQVLPGTGNVFVGWGKASAYTEFRVDGEEVLCDAHWGPRVFFWLGWVKSYRTYKSRWVGRPSSPPDVVVDEVFRAVFVSWNGATEVTGWLLQRAFEGEFETVDYVPKSGFETVINLDELDVDGDLRLVAVDLAGEELGYTRIFDVSHTDAGVLPFSTGLGDSLLHILLVACAVGVTLAVVWQGRRSLSWWLRYRAYIRLYRLLC
;
A
#
# COMPACT_ATOMS: atom_id res chain seq x y z
N MET A 1 25.08 43.20 -7.30
CA MET A 1 25.26 44.30 -6.33
C MET A 1 24.18 44.16 -5.27
N VAL A 2 24.37 43.92 -3.98
CA VAL A 2 25.49 43.76 -3.03
C VAL A 2 24.79 43.07 -1.83
N ALA A 3 25.04 41.80 -1.49
CA ALA A 3 26.08 41.27 -0.57
C ALA A 3 26.13 42.01 0.77
N ASN A 4 25.72 41.47 1.92
CA ASN A 4 26.43 40.57 2.86
C ASN A 4 25.72 40.81 4.22
N PHE A 5 25.65 39.90 5.19
CA PHE A 5 26.73 39.28 5.95
C PHE A 5 26.06 38.26 6.90
N LEU A 6 26.63 37.06 7.03
CA LEU A 6 27.03 36.46 8.32
C LEU A 6 27.68 35.11 8.04
N ASN A 7 28.94 34.99 8.47
CA ASN A 7 29.77 33.81 8.33
C ASN A 7 30.53 33.58 9.64
N LYS A 8 30.97 32.32 9.83
CA LYS A 8 31.88 31.76 10.84
C LYS A 8 31.28 31.27 12.16
N ARG A 9 31.28 29.94 12.31
CA ARG A 9 32.31 29.20 13.07
C ARG A 9 32.13 27.69 12.83
N ARG A 10 33.09 27.02 12.17
CA ARG A 10 33.40 25.61 12.44
C ARG A 10 34.88 25.36 12.22
N SER A 11 35.51 24.86 13.28
CA SER A 11 36.91 24.53 13.42
C SER A 11 37.18 23.07 13.04
N VAL A 12 38.10 22.93 12.09
CA VAL A 12 39.10 21.88 11.89
C VAL A 12 39.17 20.76 12.94
N LEU A 13 38.99 19.51 12.50
CA LEU A 13 39.60 18.32 13.07
C LEU A 13 40.12 17.46 11.91
N LYS A 14 41.44 17.49 11.72
CA LYS A 14 42.21 16.52 10.94
C LYS A 14 42.40 15.29 11.81
N LEU A 15 42.01 14.11 11.34
CA LEU A 15 42.57 12.86 11.83
C LEU A 15 42.99 11.97 10.66
N THR A 16 44.19 11.45 10.85
CA THR A 16 45.12 10.71 10.01
C THR A 16 44.64 9.31 9.63
N GLN A 17 44.95 8.90 8.40
CA GLN A 17 44.97 7.50 7.96
C GLN A 17 46.06 6.69 8.69
N PRO A 18 45.90 5.36 8.78
CA PRO A 18 47.01 4.44 8.67
C PRO A 18 46.85 3.47 7.49
N SER A 19 47.99 3.19 6.84
CA SER A 19 48.20 2.18 5.80
C SER A 19 48.25 0.75 6.39
N PRO A 20 48.15 -0.31 5.57
CA PRO A 20 47.92 -1.67 6.03
C PRO A 20 49.22 -2.42 6.36
N GLU A 21 49.23 -3.18 7.45
CA GLU A 21 50.24 -4.20 7.73
C GLU A 21 49.71 -5.60 7.36
N THR A 22 50.51 -6.25 6.53
CA THR A 22 50.49 -7.65 6.15
C THR A 22 50.86 -8.56 7.33
N THR A 23 50.07 -9.59 7.61
CA THR A 23 50.59 -10.83 8.20
C THR A 23 49.84 -12.06 7.68
N SER A 24 50.59 -12.86 6.93
CA SER A 24 50.31 -14.25 6.59
C SER A 24 50.34 -15.15 7.83
N ARG A 25 49.38 -16.06 7.96
CA ARG A 25 49.59 -17.37 8.62
C ARG A 25 48.68 -18.44 8.03
N GLN A 26 49.31 -19.41 7.36
CA GLN A 26 48.77 -20.71 7.02
C GLN A 26 48.64 -21.61 8.26
N SER A 27 47.69 -22.55 8.21
CA SER A 27 47.74 -23.98 8.63
C SER A 27 46.36 -24.38 9.17
N ALA A 28 45.50 -24.98 8.34
CA ALA A 28 45.37 -26.43 8.10
C ALA A 28 44.61 -27.15 9.22
N TYR A 29 43.44 -27.75 8.92
CA TYR A 29 43.07 -29.10 9.40
C TYR A 29 41.96 -29.72 8.50
N PHE A 30 42.38 -30.78 7.80
CA PHE A 30 41.71 -32.03 7.43
C PHE A 30 40.50 -32.11 6.50
N ASN A 31 40.78 -32.85 5.41
CA ASN A 31 39.90 -33.43 4.42
C ASN A 31 39.79 -34.94 4.74
N SER A 32 38.61 -35.54 4.70
CA SER A 32 38.49 -36.98 4.41
C SER A 32 37.10 -37.34 3.86
N SER A 33 37.14 -37.82 2.63
CA SER A 33 36.13 -38.49 1.81
C SER A 33 35.69 -39.87 2.32
N GLY A 34 34.47 -40.29 1.97
CA GLY A 34 34.15 -41.71 1.66
C GLY A 34 32.72 -42.19 1.99
N PRO A 35 32.16 -43.16 1.24
CA PRO A 35 30.74 -43.18 0.82
C PRO A 35 29.92 -44.42 1.26
N ASP A 36 28.70 -44.52 0.70
CA ASP A 36 27.80 -45.70 0.51
C ASP A 36 26.56 -45.85 1.42
N GLY A 37 25.40 -46.08 0.76
CA GLY A 37 24.15 -46.45 1.42
C GLY A 37 22.89 -46.42 0.53
N HIS A 38 22.81 -47.32 -0.46
CA HIS A 38 21.60 -47.67 -1.22
C HIS A 38 20.42 -48.08 -0.32
N TRP A 39 19.19 -47.64 -0.64
CA TRP A 39 17.98 -48.49 -0.52
C TRP A 39 16.95 -48.18 -1.62
N ASN A 40 16.64 -49.22 -2.39
CA ASN A 40 15.53 -49.32 -3.34
C ASN A 40 14.21 -49.49 -2.60
N HIS A 41 13.11 -48.94 -3.12
CA HIS A 41 11.87 -49.69 -3.40
C HIS A 41 10.93 -48.89 -4.32
N LYS A 42 10.46 -49.55 -5.38
CA LYS A 42 9.45 -49.08 -6.36
C LYS A 42 8.13 -49.86 -6.14
N PRO A 43 7.02 -49.50 -6.83
CA PRO A 43 5.72 -49.23 -6.20
C PRO A 43 4.66 -50.32 -6.46
N ALA A 44 3.50 -50.19 -5.82
CA ALA A 44 2.29 -50.94 -6.20
C ALA A 44 1.09 -49.99 -6.36
N ALA A 45 0.51 -50.02 -7.55
CA ALA A 45 -0.79 -49.48 -7.88
C ALA A 45 -1.91 -50.39 -7.31
N ASN A 46 -3.09 -49.83 -7.05
CA ASN A 46 -4.34 -50.38 -7.55
C ASN A 46 -5.50 -49.40 -7.37
N SER A 47 -6.13 -49.09 -8.49
CA SER A 47 -7.50 -48.63 -8.63
C SER A 47 -8.49 -49.72 -8.20
N ILE A 48 -9.72 -49.32 -7.82
CA ILE A 48 -11.01 -49.95 -8.16
C ILE A 48 -12.13 -49.23 -7.37
N THR A 49 -13.07 -48.64 -8.11
CA THR A 49 -14.49 -48.41 -7.76
C THR A 49 -15.32 -49.39 -8.63
N PRO A 50 -16.67 -49.39 -8.64
CA PRO A 50 -17.70 -49.42 -7.58
C PRO A 50 -18.84 -50.44 -7.90
N TYR A 51 -19.71 -50.84 -6.97
CA TYR A 51 -21.09 -51.35 -7.19
C TYR A 51 -21.84 -51.28 -5.84
N GLY A 52 -23.05 -50.75 -5.66
CA GLY A 52 -24.35 -51.07 -6.28
C GLY A 52 -25.29 -51.53 -5.13
N LEU A 53 -26.18 -50.66 -4.63
CA LEU A 53 -27.64 -50.63 -4.88
C LEU A 53 -28.47 -51.79 -4.28
N ILE A 54 -29.49 -51.39 -3.47
CA ILE A 54 -30.89 -51.92 -3.38
C ILE A 54 -31.32 -52.72 -2.11
N ASP A 55 -32.15 -52.01 -1.33
CA ASP A 55 -33.49 -52.30 -0.75
C ASP A 55 -33.82 -53.19 0.46
N ASN A 56 -34.59 -52.51 1.34
CA ASN A 56 -35.84 -52.88 2.04
C ASN A 56 -35.81 -53.90 3.19
N VAL A 57 -36.18 -53.43 4.40
CA VAL A 57 -37.34 -53.94 5.17
C VAL A 57 -37.96 -52.83 6.02
N THR A 58 -39.28 -52.75 5.97
CA THR A 58 -40.22 -51.90 6.71
C THR A 58 -40.43 -52.31 8.16
N ARG A 59 -40.68 -51.34 9.06
CA ARG A 59 -41.74 -51.41 10.10
C ARG A 59 -41.89 -50.06 10.81
N GLY A 60 -43.12 -49.54 10.78
CA GLY A 60 -43.44 -48.19 11.20
C GLY A 60 -43.64 -47.99 12.71
N LYS A 61 -43.66 -46.70 13.07
CA LYS A 61 -44.40 -46.08 14.18
C LYS A 61 -44.51 -44.57 13.88
N ILE A 62 -45.73 -44.05 13.93
CA ILE A 62 -46.15 -42.63 13.93
C ILE A 62 -46.54 -42.31 15.39
N PRO A 63 -46.55 -41.06 15.95
CA PRO A 63 -46.52 -39.72 15.35
C PRO A 63 -45.59 -38.69 16.05
N THR A 64 -45.72 -37.44 15.60
CA THR A 64 -45.48 -36.14 16.26
C THR A 64 -44.13 -35.47 16.01
N SER A 65 -44.06 -34.67 14.94
CA SER A 65 -43.24 -33.45 14.92
C SER A 65 -43.79 -32.46 13.89
N TRP A 66 -43.91 -31.22 14.31
CA TRP A 66 -44.21 -30.04 13.50
C TRP A 66 -43.11 -29.86 12.44
N PRO A 67 -43.40 -29.31 11.24
CA PRO A 67 -42.36 -29.04 10.27
C PRO A 67 -41.47 -27.91 10.77
N SER A 68 -40.26 -28.26 11.21
CA SER A 68 -39.16 -27.32 11.36
C SER A 68 -38.81 -26.79 9.96
N ILE A 69 -39.31 -25.59 9.64
CA ILE A 69 -38.77 -24.78 8.56
C ILE A 69 -37.34 -24.46 8.97
N LEU A 70 -36.37 -25.18 8.40
CA LEU A 70 -34.98 -24.74 8.37
C LEU A 70 -34.97 -23.44 7.58
N ALA A 71 -35.01 -22.32 8.30
CA ALA A 71 -34.66 -21.03 7.74
C ALA A 71 -33.20 -21.14 7.28
N ALA A 72 -32.99 -21.29 5.99
CA ALA A 72 -31.72 -20.99 5.37
C ALA A 72 -31.42 -19.53 5.73
N SER A 73 -30.55 -19.31 6.69
CA SER A 73 -29.98 -18.00 6.94
C SER A 73 -29.09 -17.68 5.74
N SER A 74 -29.69 -17.08 4.71
CA SER A 74 -28.95 -16.27 3.76
C SER A 74 -28.05 -15.34 4.57
N PRO A 75 -26.74 -15.28 4.31
CA PRO A 75 -25.89 -14.32 4.99
C PRO A 75 -26.43 -12.93 4.64
N ILE A 76 -27.04 -12.28 5.63
CA ILE A 76 -27.39 -10.87 5.54
C ILE A 76 -26.04 -10.17 5.52
N LEU A 77 -25.58 -9.75 4.34
CA LEU A 77 -24.43 -8.86 4.23
C LEU A 77 -24.73 -7.65 5.12
N PRO A 78 -23.84 -7.29 6.07
CA PRO A 78 -24.07 -6.12 6.90
C PRO A 78 -24.24 -4.91 5.99
N LEU A 79 -25.34 -4.17 6.18
CA LEU A 79 -25.54 -2.91 5.48
C LEU A 79 -24.35 -2.00 5.82
N PRO A 80 -23.74 -1.33 4.83
CA PRO A 80 -22.66 -0.39 5.11
C PRO A 80 -23.14 0.69 6.08
N SER A 81 -22.30 1.03 7.04
CA SER A 81 -22.63 2.06 8.03
C SER A 81 -22.88 3.41 7.34
N LEU A 82 -23.70 4.27 7.95
CA LEU A 82 -23.90 5.64 7.44
C LEU A 82 -22.56 6.39 7.33
N HIS A 83 -21.63 6.10 8.24
CA HIS A 83 -20.26 6.61 8.19
C HIS A 83 -19.56 6.17 6.90
N SER A 84 -19.54 4.87 6.61
CA SER A 84 -18.92 4.33 5.39
C SER A 84 -19.53 4.93 4.12
N ILE A 85 -20.85 5.09 4.07
CA ILE A 85 -21.53 5.74 2.93
C ILE A 85 -21.09 7.21 2.80
N GLY A 86 -21.07 7.97 3.91
CA GLY A 86 -20.61 9.35 3.93
C GLY A 86 -19.14 9.50 3.50
N TYR A 87 -18.28 8.58 3.97
CA TYR A 87 -16.87 8.49 3.59
C TYR A 87 -16.72 8.33 2.08
N GLU A 88 -17.42 7.35 1.48
CA GLU A 88 -17.34 7.06 0.04
C GLU A 88 -17.82 8.22 -0.84
N LEU A 89 -18.78 9.00 -0.35
CA LEU A 89 -19.33 10.19 -1.01
C LEU A 89 -18.48 11.45 -0.77
N GLY A 90 -17.41 11.37 0.03
CA GLY A 90 -16.54 12.49 0.33
C GLY A 90 -17.13 13.53 1.28
N VAL A 91 -18.14 13.15 2.09
CA VAL A 91 -18.79 14.06 3.06
C VAL A 91 -17.78 14.60 4.08
N PHE A 92 -16.78 13.79 4.42
CA PHE A 92 -15.70 14.14 5.36
C PHE A 92 -14.47 14.75 4.68
N GLY A 93 -14.59 15.19 3.42
CA GLY A 93 -13.49 15.73 2.62
C GLY A 93 -12.69 14.66 1.88
N ALA A 94 -11.66 15.10 1.15
CA ALA A 94 -10.85 14.22 0.29
C ALA A 94 -9.81 13.37 1.04
N HIS A 95 -9.53 13.74 2.28
CA HIS A 95 -8.58 13.07 3.17
C HIS A 95 -9.15 13.07 4.59
N PRO A 96 -10.10 12.19 4.90
CA PRO A 96 -10.54 12.00 6.29
C PRO A 96 -9.37 11.47 7.13
N THR A 97 -9.23 11.99 8.34
CA THR A 97 -8.14 11.64 9.27
C THR A 97 -8.68 11.20 10.62
N GLN A 98 -7.90 10.35 11.29
CA GLN A 98 -8.08 9.98 12.68
C GLN A 98 -7.06 10.73 13.54
N LYS A 99 -7.55 11.25 14.68
CA LYS A 99 -6.74 11.90 15.71
C LYS A 99 -6.61 11.00 16.93
N TYR A 100 -5.58 11.25 17.71
CA TYR A 100 -5.25 10.54 18.94
C TYR A 100 -4.96 11.57 20.02
N GLU A 101 -5.27 11.26 21.28
CA GLU A 101 -5.02 12.19 22.40
C GLU A 101 -3.57 12.13 22.88
N SER A 102 -2.98 10.93 22.87
CA SER A 102 -1.60 10.65 23.27
C SER A 102 -0.58 10.82 22.16
N PHE A 103 -1.00 11.16 20.93
CA PHE A 103 -0.10 11.22 19.77
C PHE A 103 -0.44 12.36 18.82
N ASP A 104 0.57 13.17 18.50
CA ASP A 104 0.40 14.44 17.79
C ASP A 104 0.14 14.32 16.29
N LEU A 105 0.41 13.15 15.68
CA LEU A 105 0.26 12.98 14.23
C LEU A 105 -1.09 12.37 13.89
N GLU A 106 -1.82 13.05 13.00
CA GLU A 106 -3.02 12.50 12.38
C GLU A 106 -2.66 11.47 11.29
N ALA A 107 -3.41 10.39 11.24
CA ALA A 107 -3.30 9.34 10.23
C ALA A 107 -4.56 9.32 9.33
N PRO A 108 -4.48 8.93 8.04
CA PRO A 108 -5.67 8.71 7.24
C PRO A 108 -6.62 7.73 7.90
N GLU A 109 -7.91 8.03 7.86
CA GLU A 109 -8.92 7.07 8.31
C GLU A 109 -9.12 6.00 7.22
N ILE A 110 -9.05 4.72 7.63
CA ILE A 110 -9.28 3.57 6.75
C ILE A 110 -10.75 3.14 6.80
N ASN A 111 -11.43 3.23 5.66
CA ASN A 111 -12.78 2.68 5.47
C ASN A 111 -12.68 1.22 5.00
N VAL A 112 -12.77 0.27 5.93
CA VAL A 112 -12.81 -1.17 5.61
C VAL A 112 -14.18 -1.53 5.03
N ARG A 113 -14.20 -1.87 3.74
CA ARG A 113 -15.40 -2.21 2.96
C ARG A 113 -15.79 -3.67 3.08
N LYS A 114 -14.78 -4.54 3.12
CA LYS A 114 -14.93 -5.97 3.33
C LYS A 114 -13.77 -6.48 4.17
N TRP A 115 -14.08 -7.39 5.08
CA TRP A 115 -13.09 -8.06 5.91
C TRP A 115 -13.41 -9.55 6.02
N SER A 116 -12.37 -10.36 6.13
CA SER A 116 -12.45 -11.80 6.31
C SER A 116 -11.29 -12.29 7.18
N PRO A 117 -11.50 -13.25 8.09
CA PRO A 117 -10.41 -13.88 8.83
C PRO A 117 -9.48 -14.71 7.94
N ARG A 118 -9.82 -14.92 6.66
CA ARG A 118 -8.97 -15.58 5.66
C ARG A 118 -7.95 -14.63 5.02
N CYS A 119 -8.03 -13.33 5.31
CA CYS A 119 -7.01 -12.39 4.88
C CYS A 119 -5.73 -12.62 5.69
N GLU A 120 -4.57 -12.40 5.07
CA GLU A 120 -3.30 -12.57 5.76
C GLU A 120 -3.21 -11.62 6.96
N ASP A 121 -2.80 -12.15 8.11
CA ASP A 121 -2.59 -11.35 9.31
C ASP A 121 -1.19 -10.73 9.27
N SER A 122 -1.10 -9.53 8.73
CA SER A 122 0.14 -8.80 8.45
C SER A 122 -0.15 -7.32 8.25
N TYR A 123 0.90 -6.50 8.32
CA TYR A 123 0.81 -5.05 8.22
C TYR A 123 0.71 -4.56 6.79
N VAL A 124 0.04 -3.44 6.58
CA VAL A 124 -0.10 -2.75 5.29
C VAL A 124 0.79 -1.52 5.27
N PHE A 125 1.64 -1.42 4.24
CA PHE A 125 2.63 -0.37 4.04
C PHE A 125 2.17 0.59 2.96
N LEU A 126 2.05 1.87 3.33
CA LEU A 126 1.61 2.96 2.46
C LEU A 126 2.63 4.10 2.45
N SER A 127 2.72 4.78 1.32
CA SER A 127 3.51 5.99 1.17
C SER A 127 2.61 7.13 0.67
N PRO A 128 1.68 7.60 1.52
CA PRO A 128 0.64 8.54 1.13
C PRO A 128 1.21 9.91 0.72
N ARG A 129 0.64 10.45 -0.36
CA ARG A 129 0.98 11.75 -0.92
C ARG A 129 -0.16 12.30 -1.76
N GLY A 130 -0.04 13.56 -2.16
CA GLY A 130 -0.93 14.19 -3.12
C GLY A 130 -1.33 15.60 -2.69
N ARG A 131 -2.13 16.25 -3.54
CA ARG A 131 -2.55 17.65 -3.32
C ARG A 131 -3.30 17.85 -1.99
N PHE A 132 -4.04 16.84 -1.55
CA PHE A 132 -4.83 16.88 -0.31
C PHE A 132 -4.20 16.06 0.82
N TYR A 133 -2.91 15.75 0.69
CA TYR A 133 -2.12 15.06 1.71
C TYR A 133 -0.89 15.92 2.04
N PRO A 134 -1.01 16.88 2.98
CA PRO A 134 -0.01 17.94 3.14
C PRO A 134 1.32 17.46 3.74
N GLU A 135 1.31 16.37 4.48
CA GLU A 135 2.47 15.87 5.25
C GLU A 135 2.81 14.43 4.83
N PRO A 136 3.44 14.24 3.66
CA PRO A 136 3.78 12.90 3.18
C PRO A 136 4.86 12.25 4.05
N GLY A 137 4.89 10.91 3.99
CA GLY A 137 5.86 10.07 4.68
C GLY A 137 5.40 8.61 4.69
N PRO A 138 6.21 7.69 5.23
CA PRO A 138 5.84 6.28 5.29
C PRO A 138 4.84 6.02 6.42
N LEU A 139 3.96 5.04 6.20
CA LEU A 139 2.83 4.75 7.07
C LEU A 139 2.54 3.25 7.10
N ILE A 140 2.33 2.70 8.28
CA ILE A 140 2.01 1.29 8.52
C ILE A 140 0.67 1.21 9.25
N TYR A 141 -0.23 0.37 8.72
CA TYR A 141 -1.47 -0.06 9.38
C TYR A 141 -1.43 -1.54 9.70
N ASN A 142 -2.21 -1.98 10.68
CA ASN A 142 -2.58 -3.39 10.77
C ASN A 142 -3.63 -3.78 9.70
N ASN A 143 -3.98 -5.05 9.63
CA ASN A 143 -4.97 -5.57 8.69
C ASN A 143 -6.43 -5.14 8.98
N GLN A 144 -6.70 -4.48 10.11
CA GLN A 144 -8.00 -3.84 10.40
C GLN A 144 -8.02 -2.34 10.10
N GLY A 145 -6.90 -1.75 9.65
CA GLY A 145 -6.82 -0.33 9.32
C GLY A 145 -6.52 0.58 10.51
N GLU A 146 -6.01 0.04 11.61
CA GLU A 146 -5.52 0.83 12.76
C GLU A 146 -4.05 1.19 12.58
N LEU A 147 -3.70 2.42 12.96
CA LEU A 147 -2.34 2.92 12.85
C LEU A 147 -1.37 2.00 13.63
N VAL A 148 -0.19 1.77 13.06
CA VAL A 148 0.92 1.09 13.72
C VAL A 148 2.14 2.00 13.79
N TRP A 149 2.47 2.64 12.66
CA TRP A 149 3.60 3.57 12.59
C TRP A 149 3.36 4.66 11.55
N ILE A 150 3.70 5.89 11.87
CA ILE A 150 3.75 7.01 10.93
C ILE A 150 4.97 7.88 11.20
N GLU A 151 5.57 8.39 10.12
CA GLU A 151 6.74 9.26 10.17
C GLU A 151 6.64 10.32 9.07
N ARG A 152 7.15 11.53 9.33
CA ARG A 152 7.11 12.68 8.41
C ARG A 152 8.50 13.24 8.07
N ARG A 153 9.56 12.84 8.79
CA ARG A 153 10.93 13.37 8.62
C ARG A 153 11.52 13.18 7.22
N PHE A 154 11.01 12.23 6.45
CA PHE A 154 11.49 11.91 5.11
C PHE A 154 10.78 12.70 3.99
N GLY A 155 9.67 13.38 4.29
CA GLY A 155 8.86 14.05 3.28
C GLY A 155 8.25 13.05 2.29
N MET A 156 8.36 13.33 0.99
CA MET A 156 7.76 12.45 -0.01
C MET A 156 8.51 11.11 -0.09
N VAL A 157 7.77 10.04 0.16
CA VAL A 157 8.26 8.66 0.12
C VAL A 157 7.50 7.88 -0.96
N MET A 158 8.18 6.93 -1.62
CA MET A 158 7.58 5.97 -2.55
C MET A 158 8.24 4.59 -2.40
N ASP A 159 7.56 3.56 -2.90
CA ASP A 159 8.02 2.15 -2.87
C ASP A 159 8.33 1.64 -1.45
N PHE A 160 7.49 2.02 -0.48
CA PHE A 160 7.64 1.66 0.92
C PHE A 160 7.23 0.20 1.19
N LYS A 161 8.20 -0.65 1.52
CA LYS A 161 8.01 -2.09 1.74
C LYS A 161 9.07 -2.68 2.66
N VAL A 162 8.79 -3.88 3.17
CA VAL A 162 9.78 -4.70 3.89
C VAL A 162 10.59 -5.50 2.89
N GLN A 163 11.92 -5.50 3.04
CA GLN A 163 12.84 -6.33 2.27
C GLN A 163 13.89 -6.96 3.19
N SER A 164 14.33 -8.16 2.85
CA SER A 164 15.39 -8.83 3.61
C SER A 164 16.77 -8.49 3.04
N TYR A 165 17.70 -8.17 3.92
CA TYR A 165 19.11 -7.97 3.60
C TYR A 165 19.96 -8.67 4.66
N ARG A 166 20.81 -9.62 4.23
CA ARG A 166 21.71 -10.38 5.12
C ARG A 166 21.01 -11.07 6.29
N GLY A 167 19.81 -11.60 6.04
CA GLY A 167 19.01 -12.32 7.04
C GLY A 167 18.32 -11.42 8.06
N GLN A 168 18.29 -10.10 7.84
CA GLN A 168 17.53 -9.14 8.63
C GLN A 168 16.51 -8.44 7.75
N ASP A 169 15.35 -8.11 8.33
CA ASP A 169 14.31 -7.37 7.63
C ASP A 169 14.51 -5.87 7.84
N TYR A 170 14.34 -5.10 6.76
CA TYR A 170 14.43 -3.66 6.75
C TYR A 170 13.17 -3.04 6.16
N LEU A 171 12.78 -1.91 6.73
CA LEU A 171 11.88 -0.97 6.05
C LEU A 171 12.67 -0.23 4.98
N THR A 172 12.22 -0.35 3.74
CA THR A 172 12.90 0.20 2.58
C THR A 172 11.99 1.14 1.81
N PHE A 173 12.55 2.23 1.30
CA PHE A 173 11.79 3.18 0.48
C PHE A 173 12.70 4.18 -0.24
N TRP A 174 12.17 4.77 -1.32
CA TRP A 174 12.73 5.96 -1.94
C TRP A 174 12.22 7.22 -1.22
N ALA A 175 13.07 8.24 -1.07
CA ALA A 175 12.64 9.58 -0.67
C ALA A 175 13.36 10.69 -1.45
N GLY A 176 12.62 11.74 -1.81
CA GLY A 176 13.11 12.86 -2.60
C GLY A 176 12.00 13.70 -3.22
N ASP A 177 12.34 14.45 -4.26
CA ASP A 177 11.39 15.25 -5.04
C ASP A 177 11.07 14.56 -6.38
N ASP A 178 9.91 14.88 -6.98
CA ASP A 178 9.58 14.46 -8.35
C ASP A 178 9.33 15.68 -9.25
N ASP A 179 9.78 15.61 -10.50
CA ASP A 179 9.57 16.68 -11.51
C ASP A 179 8.36 16.41 -12.43
N GLY A 180 7.52 15.44 -12.06
CA GLY A 180 6.38 14.95 -12.85
C GLY A 180 6.74 13.82 -13.83
N THR A 181 8.01 13.59 -14.13
CA THR A 181 8.46 12.48 -14.98
C THR A 181 9.36 11.51 -14.21
N ARG A 182 10.36 12.02 -13.49
CA ARG A 182 11.32 11.21 -12.73
C ARG A 182 11.37 11.60 -11.26
N GLY A 183 11.83 10.66 -10.44
CA GLY A 183 12.29 10.93 -9.08
C GLY A 183 13.70 11.52 -9.06
N LEU A 184 13.93 12.43 -8.11
CA LEU A 184 15.22 13.01 -7.76
C LEU A 184 15.50 12.75 -6.29
N GLY A 185 15.82 11.50 -5.94
CA GLY A 185 15.96 11.08 -4.55
C GLY A 185 17.09 10.10 -4.27
N VAL A 186 16.98 9.45 -3.11
CA VAL A 186 17.86 8.38 -2.61
C VAL A 186 17.01 7.31 -1.93
N TYR A 187 17.58 6.14 -1.67
CA TYR A 187 16.88 5.02 -1.07
C TYR A 187 17.35 4.79 0.36
N TYR A 188 16.43 4.65 1.29
CA TYR A 188 16.70 4.44 2.71
C TYR A 188 16.38 3.01 3.12
N MET A 189 17.17 2.49 4.06
CA MET A 189 16.87 1.26 4.80
C MET A 189 16.85 1.59 6.30
N LEU A 190 15.75 1.24 6.96
CA LEU A 190 15.54 1.42 8.38
C LEU A 190 15.46 0.04 9.06
N ASP A 191 16.11 -0.10 10.21
CA ASP A 191 16.02 -1.32 11.01
C ASP A 191 14.73 -1.37 11.87
N SER A 192 14.62 -2.40 12.71
CA SER A 192 13.48 -2.58 13.63
C SER A 192 13.30 -1.43 14.62
N SER A 193 14.34 -0.65 14.90
CA SER A 193 14.25 0.54 15.77
C SER A 193 13.85 1.81 15.03
N TYR A 194 13.54 1.69 13.73
CA TYR A 194 13.23 2.79 12.82
C TYR A 194 14.42 3.74 12.60
N GLU A 195 15.65 3.28 12.86
CA GLU A 195 16.87 4.05 12.61
C GLU A 195 17.45 3.74 11.24
N ILE A 196 18.04 4.77 10.61
CA ILE A 196 18.63 4.65 9.28
C ILE A 196 19.92 3.83 9.38
N THR A 197 19.99 2.71 8.67
CA THR A 197 21.17 1.84 8.62
C THR A 197 21.92 1.96 7.30
N HIS A 198 21.20 2.13 6.19
CA HIS A 198 21.79 2.30 4.88
C HIS A 198 21.12 3.41 4.08
N ILE A 199 21.92 4.06 3.23
CA ILE A 199 21.46 4.97 2.19
C ILE A 199 22.08 4.49 0.88
N VAL A 200 21.25 4.07 -0.06
CA VAL A 200 21.67 3.60 -1.38
C VAL A 200 21.43 4.72 -2.41
N THR A 201 22.38 4.92 -3.32
CA THR A 201 22.31 5.94 -4.36
C THR A 201 22.78 5.38 -5.70
N PRO A 202 22.22 5.83 -6.83
CA PRO A 202 22.77 5.50 -8.14
C PRO A 202 24.23 5.94 -8.30
N ALA A 203 24.94 5.20 -9.13
CA ALA A 203 26.30 5.53 -9.54
C ALA A 203 26.34 6.67 -10.57
N ASN A 204 27.55 7.11 -10.93
CA ASN A 204 27.82 8.13 -11.95
C ASN A 204 27.17 9.50 -11.67
N GLY A 205 26.96 9.84 -10.38
CA GLY A 205 26.42 11.14 -9.96
C GLY A 205 24.94 11.35 -10.28
N ARG A 206 24.20 10.29 -10.63
CA ARG A 206 22.76 10.34 -10.91
C ARG A 206 21.94 10.40 -9.61
N LYS A 207 20.66 10.74 -9.74
CA LYS A 207 19.68 10.71 -8.66
C LYS A 207 18.79 9.48 -8.81
N GLY A 208 18.42 8.88 -7.68
CA GLY A 208 17.55 7.71 -7.65
C GLY A 208 16.17 8.09 -8.12
N ASP A 209 15.63 7.32 -9.04
CA ASP A 209 14.27 7.48 -9.51
C ASP A 209 13.29 6.70 -8.62
N LEU A 210 12.07 7.20 -8.54
CA LEU A 210 11.07 6.77 -7.56
C LEU A 210 10.45 5.39 -7.83
N HIS A 211 10.70 4.80 -9.01
CA HIS A 211 9.91 3.68 -9.50
C HIS A 211 10.35 2.30 -8.97
N GLU A 212 11.63 2.12 -8.63
CA GLU A 212 12.13 0.84 -8.15
C GLU A 212 13.24 0.96 -7.09
N PHE A 213 13.06 0.18 -6.02
CA PHE A 213 14.12 -0.22 -5.09
C PHE A 213 13.91 -1.69 -4.69
N SER A 214 14.62 -2.61 -5.33
CA SER A 214 14.51 -4.04 -5.04
C SER A 214 15.85 -4.62 -4.58
N ILE A 215 15.87 -5.28 -3.42
CA ILE A 215 17.06 -5.96 -2.89
C ILE A 215 17.10 -7.39 -3.44
N THR A 216 18.22 -7.75 -4.05
CA THR A 216 18.45 -9.10 -4.56
C THR A 216 18.98 -10.02 -3.45
N PRO A 217 18.85 -11.35 -3.61
CA PRO A 217 19.45 -12.32 -2.69
C PRO A 217 20.99 -12.19 -2.54
N ASP A 218 21.66 -11.60 -3.53
CA ASP A 218 23.11 -11.41 -3.55
C ASP A 218 23.56 -10.18 -2.71
N GLY A 219 22.62 -9.47 -2.07
CA GLY A 219 22.92 -8.28 -1.29
C GLY A 219 23.15 -7.02 -2.15
N THR A 220 22.61 -7.01 -3.36
CA THR A 220 22.66 -5.87 -4.28
C THR A 220 21.28 -5.21 -4.36
N ALA A 221 21.22 -3.97 -4.86
CA ALA A 221 19.99 -3.22 -5.07
C ALA A 221 19.79 -2.93 -6.56
N LEU A 222 18.61 -3.27 -7.07
CA LEU A 222 18.10 -2.81 -8.36
C LEU A 222 17.40 -1.47 -8.16
N ILE A 223 17.85 -0.45 -8.89
CA ILE A 223 17.34 0.92 -8.78
C ILE A 223 17.18 1.53 -10.17
N THR A 224 16.13 2.32 -10.36
CA THR A 224 15.94 3.09 -11.59
C THR A 224 16.62 4.45 -11.49
N ALA A 225 16.98 5.00 -12.64
CA ALA A 225 17.41 6.39 -12.78
C ALA A 225 17.12 6.89 -14.21
N TYR A 226 17.35 8.18 -14.43
CA TYR A 226 17.21 8.81 -15.74
C TYR A 226 18.44 9.62 -16.09
N GLU A 227 18.75 9.67 -17.38
CA GLU A 227 19.70 10.60 -17.96
C GLU A 227 19.04 11.40 -19.08
N ILE A 228 19.22 12.72 -19.07
CA ILE A 228 18.67 13.56 -20.14
C ILE A 228 19.72 13.66 -21.25
N THR A 229 19.37 13.18 -22.45
CA THR A 229 20.29 13.15 -23.60
C THR A 229 19.59 13.60 -24.87
N GLN A 230 20.38 13.96 -25.88
CA GLN A 230 19.85 14.33 -27.19
C GLN A 230 19.53 13.09 -28.01
N ALA A 231 18.43 13.13 -28.77
CA ALA A 231 18.04 12.08 -29.68
C ALA A 231 17.28 12.62 -30.91
N ASP A 232 17.23 11.82 -31.96
CA ASP A 232 16.42 12.11 -33.15
C ASP A 232 14.95 11.72 -32.91
N LEU A 233 14.07 12.71 -32.81
CA LEU A 233 12.64 12.54 -32.60
C LEU A 233 11.83 12.60 -33.90
N THR A 234 12.46 12.66 -35.08
CA THR A 234 11.76 12.78 -36.37
C THR A 234 10.79 11.62 -36.62
N SER A 235 11.13 10.43 -36.12
CA SER A 235 10.31 9.22 -36.23
C SER A 235 8.95 9.32 -35.51
N VAL A 236 8.81 10.25 -34.57
CA VAL A 236 7.56 10.55 -33.85
C VAL A 236 7.05 11.97 -34.14
N GLY A 237 7.53 12.59 -35.22
CA GLY A 237 7.13 13.94 -35.66
C GLY A 237 7.79 15.09 -34.91
N GLY A 238 8.83 14.81 -34.12
CA GLY A 238 9.63 15.80 -33.40
C GLY A 238 10.87 16.28 -34.17
N PRO A 239 11.73 17.09 -33.53
CA PRO A 239 12.97 17.57 -34.14
C PRO A 239 14.07 16.49 -34.22
N ALA A 240 15.01 16.65 -35.16
CA ALA A 240 16.15 15.75 -35.33
C ALA A 240 17.20 15.83 -34.20
N ASN A 241 17.15 16.88 -33.38
CA ASN A 241 18.06 17.14 -32.27
C ASN A 241 17.26 17.49 -31.00
N GLY A 242 16.22 16.69 -30.72
CA GLY A 242 15.41 16.83 -29.52
C GLY A 242 16.09 16.28 -28.28
N TRP A 243 15.41 16.38 -27.13
CA TRP A 243 15.86 15.81 -25.86
C TRP A 243 14.92 14.70 -25.40
N ILE A 244 15.49 13.65 -24.80
CA ILE A 244 14.75 12.54 -24.19
C ILE A 244 15.14 12.38 -22.72
N TYR A 245 14.20 11.86 -21.95
CA TYR A 245 14.51 11.17 -20.69
C TYR A 245 14.88 9.73 -21.05
N ASP A 246 16.16 9.42 -21.01
CA ASP A 246 16.65 8.07 -21.23
C ASP A 246 16.54 7.28 -19.92
N GLY A 247 15.66 6.28 -19.93
CA GLY A 247 15.38 5.43 -18.79
C GLY A 247 16.47 4.36 -18.63
N LEU A 248 16.94 4.21 -17.40
CA LEU A 248 18.00 3.26 -17.07
C LEU A 248 17.75 2.61 -15.72
N PHE A 249 18.33 1.44 -15.51
CA PHE A 249 18.42 0.83 -14.19
C PHE A 249 19.84 0.38 -13.91
N GLN A 250 20.17 0.32 -12.62
CA GLN A 250 21.46 -0.09 -12.12
C GLN A 250 21.31 -1.19 -11.10
N GLU A 251 22.28 -2.09 -11.05
CA GLU A 251 22.51 -2.99 -9.93
C GLU A 251 23.71 -2.47 -9.13
N ILE A 252 23.46 -2.12 -7.87
CA ILE A 252 24.44 -1.54 -6.95
C ILE A 252 24.71 -2.52 -5.81
N ASP A 253 25.98 -2.75 -5.48
CA ASP A 253 26.33 -3.42 -4.24
C ASP A 253 26.02 -2.51 -3.04
N ILE A 254 25.14 -2.96 -2.13
CA ILE A 254 24.61 -2.11 -1.05
C ILE A 254 25.70 -1.67 -0.05
N ASP A 255 26.68 -2.54 0.20
CA ASP A 255 27.73 -2.30 1.17
C ASP A 255 28.80 -1.33 0.67
N THR A 256 29.23 -1.52 -0.57
CA THR A 256 30.36 -0.79 -1.17
C THR A 256 29.91 0.40 -2.01
N GLY A 257 28.65 0.44 -2.43
CA GLY A 257 28.13 1.39 -3.40
C GLY A 257 28.67 1.18 -4.82
N ALA A 258 29.27 0.02 -5.10
CA ALA A 258 29.83 -0.28 -6.41
C ALA A 258 28.73 -0.52 -7.45
N LEU A 259 28.89 0.08 -8.64
CA LEU A 259 28.09 -0.24 -9.81
C LEU A 259 28.51 -1.60 -10.37
N LEU A 260 27.59 -2.56 -10.38
CA LEU A 260 27.83 -3.90 -10.92
C LEU A 260 27.28 -4.04 -12.35
N PHE A 261 26.15 -3.40 -12.62
CA PHE A 261 25.48 -3.45 -13.92
C PHE A 261 24.67 -2.17 -14.17
N GLU A 262 24.65 -1.71 -15.43
CA GLU A 262 23.79 -0.62 -15.90
C GLU A 262 23.19 -1.02 -17.24
N TRP A 263 21.88 -0.83 -17.40
CA TRP A 263 21.18 -1.02 -18.66
C TRP A 263 20.43 0.25 -19.03
N ARG A 264 20.36 0.53 -20.33
CA ARG A 264 19.84 1.78 -20.88
C ARG A 264 18.84 1.52 -22.00
N ALA A 265 17.66 2.12 -21.92
CA ALA A 265 16.60 1.91 -22.90
C ALA A 265 17.00 2.29 -24.32
N SER A 266 17.73 3.39 -24.49
CA SER A 266 18.11 3.92 -25.81
C SER A 266 19.09 3.03 -26.60
N ASP A 267 19.81 2.12 -25.93
CA ASP A 267 20.69 1.16 -26.59
C ASP A 267 19.91 0.00 -27.23
N HIS A 268 18.64 -0.20 -26.87
CA HIS A 268 17.86 -1.39 -27.21
C HIS A 268 16.48 -1.13 -27.84
N TYR A 269 15.89 0.05 -27.62
CA TYR A 269 14.56 0.43 -28.08
C TYR A 269 14.59 1.69 -28.94
N THR A 270 13.83 1.68 -30.04
CA THR A 270 13.67 2.87 -30.87
C THR A 270 12.50 3.74 -30.41
N ILE A 271 12.61 5.05 -30.58
CA ILE A 271 11.64 6.02 -30.05
C ILE A 271 10.23 5.82 -30.62
N ASN A 272 10.10 5.44 -31.90
CA ASN A 272 8.81 5.20 -32.55
C ASN A 272 8.05 3.96 -32.05
N GLU A 273 8.67 3.17 -31.16
CA GLU A 273 7.99 2.04 -30.52
C GLU A 273 6.99 2.51 -29.46
N THR A 274 7.16 3.72 -28.92
CA THR A 274 6.30 4.28 -27.88
C THR A 274 4.84 4.39 -28.33
N TYR A 275 3.92 4.15 -27.39
CA TYR A 275 2.50 4.47 -27.51
C TYR A 275 2.19 5.85 -26.93
N PHE A 276 3.10 6.43 -26.14
CA PHE A 276 2.90 7.74 -25.54
C PHE A 276 3.15 8.85 -26.57
N PRO A 277 2.21 9.78 -26.79
CA PRO A 277 2.38 10.81 -27.82
C PRO A 277 3.45 11.83 -27.44
N LEU A 278 4.18 12.34 -28.43
CA LEU A 278 5.19 13.39 -28.23
C LEU A 278 4.60 14.64 -27.55
N ALA A 279 3.36 15.00 -27.88
CA ALA A 279 2.60 16.08 -27.24
C ALA A 279 3.36 17.42 -27.09
N GLY A 280 4.22 17.76 -28.05
CA GLY A 280 5.03 18.99 -28.05
C GLY A 280 6.24 18.97 -27.10
N LYS A 281 6.57 17.81 -26.52
CA LYS A 281 7.80 17.58 -25.73
C LYS A 281 9.01 17.36 -26.65
N GLY A 282 10.19 17.31 -26.05
CA GLY A 282 11.45 17.02 -26.73
C GLY A 282 11.93 18.16 -27.64
N SER A 283 11.64 19.41 -27.28
CA SER A 283 12.10 20.61 -27.99
C SER A 283 13.62 20.60 -28.20
N SER A 284 14.14 21.10 -29.32
CA SER A 284 15.59 21.21 -29.54
C SER A 284 16.28 22.24 -28.63
N ASN A 285 15.52 23.25 -28.17
CA ASN A 285 16.07 24.45 -27.55
C ASN A 285 16.24 24.33 -26.03
N SER A 286 15.65 23.30 -25.41
CA SER A 286 15.67 23.12 -23.95
C SER A 286 15.55 21.64 -23.61
N SER A 287 16.29 21.21 -22.60
CA SER A 287 16.19 19.87 -22.03
C SER A 287 15.07 19.75 -20.97
N ALA A 288 14.44 20.87 -20.61
CA ALA A 288 13.47 20.94 -19.52
C ALA A 288 12.16 20.19 -19.83
N ASP A 289 11.82 20.04 -21.10
CA ASP A 289 10.63 19.35 -21.59
C ASP A 289 10.99 18.09 -22.37
N ALA A 290 12.11 17.43 -22.03
CA ALA A 290 12.56 16.21 -22.68
C ALA A 290 11.44 15.15 -22.77
N PHE A 291 11.43 14.41 -23.89
CA PHE A 291 10.41 13.39 -24.16
C PHE A 291 10.75 12.09 -23.46
N ASP A 292 9.88 11.66 -22.55
CA ASP A 292 9.95 10.32 -21.97
C ASP A 292 9.21 9.34 -22.86
N TYR A 293 9.96 8.48 -23.54
CA TYR A 293 9.43 7.58 -24.55
C TYR A 293 9.32 6.13 -24.06
N PHE A 294 10.07 5.76 -23.00
CA PHE A 294 10.18 4.38 -22.51
C PHE A 294 9.56 4.18 -21.12
N HIS A 295 9.82 5.07 -20.16
CA HIS A 295 9.24 5.03 -18.80
C HIS A 295 9.36 3.67 -18.08
N ILE A 296 10.55 3.37 -17.55
CA ILE A 296 10.74 2.19 -16.67
C ILE A 296 9.94 2.40 -15.40
N ASN A 297 9.14 1.40 -15.01
CA ASN A 297 8.38 1.48 -13.76
C ASN A 297 8.50 0.26 -12.85
N SER A 298 9.22 -0.78 -13.26
CA SER A 298 9.64 -1.86 -12.39
C SER A 298 10.80 -2.62 -12.99
N VAL A 299 11.66 -3.11 -12.11
CA VAL A 299 12.76 -4.02 -12.43
C VAL A 299 12.78 -5.13 -11.38
N ASP A 300 12.84 -6.38 -11.84
CA ASP A 300 12.99 -7.55 -10.99
C ASP A 300 14.14 -8.42 -11.51
N LYS A 301 14.67 -9.32 -10.68
CA LYS A 301 15.78 -10.21 -11.07
C LYS A 301 15.46 -11.65 -10.71
N HIS A 302 15.51 -12.52 -11.71
CA HIS A 302 15.34 -13.96 -11.54
C HIS A 302 16.61 -14.58 -10.93
N PRO A 303 16.51 -15.67 -10.16
CA PRO A 303 17.68 -16.35 -9.58
C PRO A 303 18.74 -16.82 -10.59
N ASN A 304 18.39 -16.98 -11.87
CA ASN A 304 19.34 -17.31 -12.94
C ASN A 304 20.16 -16.09 -13.44
N GLY A 305 19.91 -14.89 -12.89
CA GLY A 305 20.58 -13.64 -13.26
C GLY A 305 19.84 -12.81 -14.33
N ASP A 306 18.73 -13.29 -14.87
CA ASP A 306 17.94 -12.54 -15.86
C ASP A 306 17.16 -11.40 -15.18
N TYR A 307 17.10 -10.24 -15.83
CA TYR A 307 16.32 -9.09 -15.36
C TYR A 307 14.96 -9.03 -16.08
N LEU A 308 13.92 -8.61 -15.37
CA LEU A 308 12.60 -8.34 -15.90
C LEU A 308 12.31 -6.84 -15.80
N VAL A 309 12.13 -6.18 -16.94
CA VAL A 309 11.93 -4.73 -17.02
C VAL A 309 10.55 -4.43 -17.60
N SER A 310 9.75 -3.67 -16.86
CA SER A 310 8.48 -3.16 -17.36
C SER A 310 8.66 -1.74 -17.91
N SER A 311 8.20 -1.56 -19.15
CA SER A 311 8.09 -0.24 -19.78
C SER A 311 6.62 0.13 -19.94
N ARG A 312 6.24 1.21 -19.25
CA ARG A 312 4.87 1.73 -19.28
C ARG A 312 4.47 2.22 -20.66
N TYR A 313 5.39 2.88 -21.38
CA TYR A 313 5.09 3.56 -22.65
C TYR A 313 5.29 2.69 -23.88
N MET A 314 5.97 1.56 -23.74
CA MET A 314 6.05 0.55 -24.80
C MET A 314 4.94 -0.50 -24.69
N HIS A 315 4.24 -0.57 -23.55
CA HIS A 315 3.32 -1.65 -23.20
C HIS A 315 4.03 -3.01 -23.20
N THR A 316 5.28 -3.04 -22.72
CA THR A 316 6.11 -4.26 -22.78
C THR A 316 6.64 -4.65 -21.41
N ILE A 317 6.76 -5.97 -21.23
CA ILE A 317 7.61 -6.59 -20.23
C ILE A 317 8.76 -7.28 -20.96
N THR A 318 9.99 -6.97 -20.57
CA THR A 318 11.20 -7.39 -21.30
C THR A 318 12.10 -8.18 -20.38
N CYS A 319 12.49 -9.38 -20.82
CA CYS A 319 13.53 -10.13 -20.13
C CYS A 319 14.88 -9.85 -20.78
N LEU A 320 15.84 -9.49 -19.93
CA LEU A 320 17.22 -9.23 -20.28
C LEU A 320 18.07 -10.33 -19.66
N GLY A 321 19.02 -10.88 -20.42
CA GLY A 321 20.02 -11.74 -19.82
C GLY A 321 21.02 -10.96 -18.95
N PRO A 322 21.96 -11.66 -18.30
CA PRO A 322 22.89 -11.03 -17.36
C PRO A 322 23.83 -9.99 -17.98
N THR A 323 23.97 -9.98 -19.32
CA THR A 323 24.79 -8.99 -20.04
C THR A 323 23.97 -7.84 -20.63
N GLY A 324 22.65 -7.81 -20.40
CA GLY A 324 21.74 -6.79 -20.90
C GLY A 324 21.15 -7.09 -22.29
N GLU A 325 21.44 -8.25 -22.87
CA GLU A 325 20.85 -8.67 -24.12
C GLU A 325 19.36 -8.99 -23.96
N ILE A 326 18.52 -8.50 -24.89
CA ILE A 326 17.09 -8.86 -24.88
C ILE A 326 16.95 -10.34 -25.22
N ARG A 327 16.40 -11.10 -24.28
CA ARG A 327 16.00 -12.50 -24.49
C ARG A 327 14.62 -12.57 -25.11
N TRP A 328 13.67 -11.86 -24.52
CA TRP A 328 12.29 -11.86 -24.99
C TRP A 328 11.55 -10.58 -24.62
N ILE A 329 10.48 -10.31 -25.38
CA ILE A 329 9.57 -9.17 -25.16
C ILE A 329 8.14 -9.71 -25.17
N LEU A 330 7.42 -9.47 -24.08
CA LEU A 330 5.99 -9.73 -23.94
C LEU A 330 5.21 -8.42 -24.11
N GLY A 331 4.20 -8.42 -24.98
CA GLY A 331 3.35 -7.25 -25.24
C GLY A 331 3.95 -6.22 -26.20
N GLY A 332 3.22 -5.13 -26.41
CA GLY A 332 3.63 -4.00 -27.25
C GLY A 332 3.84 -4.33 -28.73
N LYS A 333 4.51 -3.42 -29.45
CA LYS A 333 4.74 -3.55 -30.91
C LYS A 333 5.68 -4.69 -31.30
N ARG A 334 6.52 -5.16 -30.37
CA ARG A 334 7.55 -6.19 -30.57
C ARG A 334 7.25 -7.51 -29.85
N ASN A 335 6.00 -7.76 -29.49
CA ASN A 335 5.59 -8.97 -28.81
C ASN A 335 6.11 -10.25 -29.50
N MET A 336 6.73 -11.13 -28.71
CA MET A 336 7.30 -12.40 -29.18
C MET A 336 6.44 -13.62 -28.82
N PHE A 337 5.37 -13.43 -28.04
CA PHE A 337 4.56 -14.51 -27.50
C PHE A 337 3.24 -14.70 -28.26
N VAL A 338 2.80 -15.93 -28.38
CA VAL A 338 1.42 -16.26 -28.80
C VAL A 338 0.54 -16.27 -27.55
N ASP A 339 -0.49 -15.44 -27.54
CA ASP A 339 -1.50 -15.49 -26.48
C ASP A 339 -2.38 -16.74 -26.65
N ILE A 340 -2.38 -17.61 -25.64
CA ILE A 340 -3.18 -18.85 -25.62
C ILE A 340 -4.34 -18.77 -24.62
N SER A 341 -4.61 -17.58 -24.06
CA SER A 341 -5.74 -17.32 -23.17
C SER A 341 -7.07 -17.25 -23.94
N GLY A 342 -7.01 -16.94 -25.24
CA GLY A 342 -8.16 -16.88 -26.16
C GLY A 342 -8.82 -15.50 -26.28
N ASP A 343 -8.53 -14.57 -25.36
CA ASP A 343 -9.07 -13.21 -25.32
C ASP A 343 -8.02 -12.11 -25.56
N GLY A 344 -6.73 -12.48 -25.68
CA GLY A 344 -5.63 -11.53 -25.87
C GLY A 344 -5.13 -10.87 -24.59
N SER A 345 -5.61 -11.30 -23.41
CA SER A 345 -5.27 -10.67 -22.14
C SER A 345 -3.78 -10.76 -21.79
N ALA A 346 -3.12 -11.88 -22.06
CA ALA A 346 -1.73 -12.13 -21.65
C ALA A 346 -0.71 -11.25 -22.41
N THR A 347 -1.08 -10.74 -23.58
CA THR A 347 -0.22 -9.89 -24.42
C THR A 347 -0.79 -8.48 -24.64
N GLY A 348 -2.02 -8.24 -24.20
CA GLY A 348 -2.80 -7.04 -24.47
C GLY A 348 -2.81 -5.99 -23.36
N PHE A 349 -2.09 -6.22 -22.25
CA PHE A 349 -2.00 -5.26 -21.14
C PHE A 349 -1.43 -3.91 -21.58
N LYS A 350 -1.81 -2.83 -20.90
CA LYS A 350 -1.45 -1.47 -21.31
C LYS A 350 -1.10 -0.58 -20.14
N TRP A 351 -0.09 0.27 -20.32
CA TRP A 351 0.33 1.24 -19.31
C TRP A 351 0.67 0.59 -17.95
N GLN A 352 1.03 -0.68 -17.99
CA GLN A 352 1.14 -1.60 -16.86
C GLN A 352 2.25 -1.24 -15.89
N HIS A 353 2.14 -1.68 -14.64
CA HIS A 353 3.14 -1.50 -13.57
C HIS A 353 3.49 -2.84 -12.90
N ASP A 354 4.60 -2.81 -12.16
CA ASP A 354 5.00 -3.84 -11.18
C ASP A 354 5.04 -5.26 -11.76
N ALA A 355 5.79 -5.44 -12.86
CA ALA A 355 6.07 -6.77 -13.38
C ALA A 355 7.05 -7.49 -12.44
N ARG A 356 6.66 -8.66 -11.92
CA ARG A 356 7.46 -9.44 -10.96
C ARG A 356 7.49 -10.91 -11.32
N TRP A 357 8.63 -11.55 -11.11
CA TRP A 357 8.75 -13.00 -11.17
C TRP A 357 8.03 -13.66 -9.98
N ARG A 358 7.35 -14.78 -10.26
CA ARG A 358 6.65 -15.62 -9.29
C ARG A 358 6.98 -17.10 -9.54
N GLY A 359 8.27 -17.41 -9.49
CA GLY A 359 8.83 -18.70 -9.89
C GLY A 359 9.47 -18.63 -11.27
N GLU A 360 9.72 -19.80 -11.86
CA GLU A 360 10.52 -19.94 -13.09
C GLU A 360 9.86 -19.32 -14.34
N ASN A 361 8.54 -19.40 -14.45
CA ASN A 361 7.83 -19.05 -15.68
C ASN A 361 6.51 -18.31 -15.45
N VAL A 362 6.25 -17.84 -14.24
CA VAL A 362 5.04 -17.06 -13.92
C VAL A 362 5.46 -15.64 -13.55
N ILE A 363 4.73 -14.67 -14.08
CA ILE A 363 4.88 -13.26 -13.72
C ILE A 363 3.56 -12.68 -13.21
N THR A 364 3.64 -11.74 -12.29
CA THR A 364 2.50 -10.87 -11.94
C THR A 364 2.66 -9.50 -12.59
N VAL A 365 1.56 -8.89 -13.00
CA VAL A 365 1.50 -7.60 -13.68
C VAL A 365 0.29 -6.81 -13.18
N PHE A 366 0.43 -5.52 -12.94
CA PHE A 366 -0.70 -4.62 -12.71
C PHE A 366 -1.07 -3.91 -14.01
N ASP A 367 -2.21 -4.24 -14.62
CA ASP A 367 -2.71 -3.59 -15.82
C ASP A 367 -3.53 -2.35 -15.45
N ASN A 368 -2.98 -1.17 -15.77
CA ASN A 368 -3.66 0.09 -15.53
C ASN A 368 -4.79 0.33 -16.52
N GLY A 369 -4.62 -0.09 -17.78
CA GLY A 369 -5.59 0.13 -18.87
C GLY A 369 -5.89 1.61 -19.16
N ALA A 370 -5.05 2.53 -18.69
CA ALA A 370 -5.27 3.97 -18.77
C ALA A 370 -3.96 4.75 -18.64
N HIS A 371 -3.92 5.94 -19.22
CA HIS A 371 -2.84 6.90 -19.02
C HIS A 371 -3.37 8.31 -18.88
N GLU A 372 -2.73 9.11 -18.02
CA GLU A 372 -3.09 10.51 -17.77
C GLU A 372 -4.58 10.68 -17.42
N HIS A 373 -5.39 11.16 -18.37
CA HIS A 373 -6.84 11.36 -18.26
C HIS A 373 -7.64 10.52 -19.27
N LEU A 374 -6.98 9.63 -20.00
CA LEU A 374 -7.56 8.75 -21.00
C LEU A 374 -7.67 7.33 -20.46
N ARG A 375 -8.86 6.75 -20.59
CA ARG A 375 -9.13 5.34 -20.30
C ARG A 375 -9.17 4.59 -21.63
N GLU A 376 -8.40 3.52 -21.72
CA GLU A 376 -8.47 2.59 -22.86
C GLU A 376 -9.19 1.30 -22.48
N GLU A 377 -9.22 0.97 -21.19
CA GLU A 377 -9.97 -0.13 -20.61
C GLU A 377 -11.02 0.36 -19.60
N ASP A 378 -12.03 -0.47 -19.35
CA ASP A 378 -13.13 -0.16 -18.44
C ASP A 378 -12.66 0.04 -17.00
N HIS A 379 -11.66 -0.71 -16.53
CA HIS A 379 -11.10 -0.61 -15.17
C HIS A 379 -9.71 -1.24 -15.10
N SER A 380 -9.00 -1.00 -14.00
CA SER A 380 -7.67 -1.59 -13.78
C SER A 380 -7.80 -2.93 -13.07
N PHE A 381 -6.83 -3.81 -13.31
CA PHE A 381 -6.81 -5.14 -12.69
C PHE A 381 -5.39 -5.70 -12.57
N GLY A 382 -5.18 -6.55 -11.58
CA GLY A 382 -3.97 -7.37 -11.49
C GLY A 382 -4.07 -8.60 -12.39
N MET A 383 -2.92 -9.13 -12.80
CA MET A 383 -2.82 -10.32 -13.64
C MET A 383 -1.72 -11.26 -13.13
N MET A 384 -1.94 -12.55 -13.32
CA MET A 384 -0.91 -13.58 -13.23
C MET A 384 -0.80 -14.28 -14.58
N ILE A 385 0.39 -14.26 -15.18
CA ILE A 385 0.64 -14.75 -16.54
C ILE A 385 1.68 -15.87 -16.47
N GLU A 386 1.34 -17.02 -17.04
CA GLU A 386 2.27 -18.11 -17.27
C GLU A 386 2.91 -17.98 -18.66
N LEU A 387 4.23 -18.18 -18.71
CA LEU A 387 5.04 -18.17 -19.91
C LEU A 387 5.41 -19.60 -20.29
N GLY A 388 5.10 -19.98 -21.52
CA GLY A 388 5.55 -21.23 -22.14
C GLY A 388 6.76 -20.94 -23.03
N MET A 389 7.94 -21.39 -22.61
CA MET A 389 9.22 -21.10 -23.27
C MET A 389 9.95 -22.41 -23.63
N GLU A 390 9.27 -23.32 -24.32
CA GLU A 390 9.92 -24.55 -24.79
C GLU A 390 10.86 -24.25 -25.97
N GLU A 391 12.02 -24.92 -26.01
CA GLU A 391 13.13 -24.61 -26.93
C GLU A 391 12.78 -24.78 -28.41
N ASP A 392 11.89 -25.71 -28.75
CA ASP A 392 11.49 -26.05 -30.12
C ASP A 392 10.11 -25.52 -30.53
N SER A 393 9.47 -24.69 -29.70
CA SER A 393 8.12 -24.20 -29.95
C SER A 393 8.04 -22.67 -29.97
N ARG A 394 6.93 -22.15 -30.52
CA ARG A 394 6.66 -20.71 -30.40
C ARG A 394 6.35 -20.42 -28.93
N TRP A 395 7.00 -19.41 -28.37
CA TRP A 395 6.69 -19.00 -27.00
C TRP A 395 5.23 -18.60 -26.86
N THR A 396 4.63 -19.01 -25.75
CA THR A 396 3.21 -18.77 -25.45
C THR A 396 3.06 -18.00 -24.15
N ALA A 397 2.01 -17.20 -24.04
CA ALA A 397 1.63 -16.54 -22.79
C ALA A 397 0.16 -16.86 -22.47
N ARG A 398 -0.11 -17.19 -21.21
CA ARG A 398 -1.45 -17.57 -20.73
C ARG A 398 -1.78 -16.79 -19.47
N THR A 399 -2.87 -16.03 -19.49
CA THR A 399 -3.43 -15.44 -18.28
C THR A 399 -4.02 -16.56 -17.43
N MET A 400 -3.46 -16.77 -16.24
CA MET A 400 -3.95 -17.75 -15.27
C MET A 400 -5.13 -17.18 -14.49
N HIS A 401 -4.93 -15.97 -13.95
CA HIS A 401 -5.86 -15.31 -13.04
C HIS A 401 -5.85 -13.79 -13.29
N THR A 402 -7.00 -13.17 -13.09
CA THR A 402 -7.17 -11.72 -13.07
C THR A 402 -7.79 -11.27 -11.76
N TYR A 403 -7.42 -10.09 -11.29
CA TYR A 403 -7.86 -9.52 -10.01
C TYR A 403 -8.47 -8.14 -10.27
N HIS A 404 -9.79 -8.08 -10.45
CA HIS A 404 -10.48 -6.86 -10.86
C HIS A 404 -10.75 -5.92 -9.70
N SER A 405 -10.58 -4.60 -9.93
CA SER A 405 -10.90 -3.58 -8.93
C SER A 405 -12.36 -3.68 -8.43
N PRO A 406 -12.60 -3.74 -7.11
CA PRO A 406 -13.96 -3.78 -6.58
C PRO A 406 -14.78 -2.54 -7.00
N GLY A 407 -15.86 -2.77 -7.75
CA GLY A 407 -16.68 -1.68 -8.30
C GLY A 407 -16.12 -1.04 -9.58
N ALA A 408 -15.20 -1.72 -10.28
CA ALA A 408 -14.72 -1.40 -11.63
C ALA A 408 -14.20 0.06 -11.78
N PHE A 409 -13.36 0.50 -10.85
CA PHE A 409 -12.70 1.80 -10.96
C PHE A 409 -11.35 1.67 -11.70
N SER A 410 -10.93 2.76 -12.32
CA SER A 410 -9.63 2.81 -13.01
C SER A 410 -8.59 3.51 -12.14
N SER A 411 -7.37 2.96 -12.13
CA SER A 411 -6.16 3.57 -11.62
C SER A 411 -5.19 3.83 -12.78
N HIS A 412 -5.06 5.09 -13.17
CA HIS A 412 -4.42 5.46 -14.45
C HIS A 412 -2.89 5.35 -14.44
N SER A 413 -2.32 5.12 -13.26
CA SER A 413 -0.89 4.94 -13.07
C SER A 413 -0.64 4.31 -11.72
N GLN A 414 0.58 3.79 -11.54
CA GLN A 414 1.05 3.23 -10.28
C GLN A 414 0.28 1.94 -9.94
N GLY A 415 0.46 1.42 -8.73
CA GLY A 415 -0.16 0.16 -8.28
C GLY A 415 0.77 -1.04 -8.43
N ASN A 416 0.37 -2.15 -7.81
CA ASN A 416 1.18 -3.36 -7.70
C ASN A 416 0.34 -4.61 -7.43
N VAL A 417 0.92 -5.78 -7.72
CA VAL A 417 0.35 -7.10 -7.42
C VAL A 417 1.36 -7.90 -6.61
N GLN A 418 0.95 -8.30 -5.41
CA GLN A 418 1.77 -9.06 -4.48
C GLN A 418 1.10 -10.39 -4.15
N VAL A 419 1.78 -11.50 -4.42
CA VAL A 419 1.40 -12.80 -3.87
C VAL A 419 1.90 -12.86 -2.42
N LEU A 420 0.99 -13.10 -1.49
CA LEU A 420 1.30 -13.10 -0.06
C LEU A 420 1.87 -14.46 0.37
N PRO A 421 3.05 -14.51 1.00
CA PRO A 421 3.75 -15.76 1.26
C PRO A 421 3.10 -16.65 2.33
N GLY A 422 2.35 -16.06 3.28
CA GLY A 422 1.74 -16.83 4.37
C GLY A 422 0.50 -17.61 3.94
N THR A 423 -0.31 -17.01 3.06
CA THR A 423 -1.62 -17.54 2.64
C THR A 423 -1.69 -17.97 1.19
N GLY A 424 -0.81 -17.45 0.33
CA GLY A 424 -0.92 -17.57 -1.13
C GLY A 424 -2.01 -16.66 -1.73
N ASN A 425 -2.68 -15.84 -0.92
CA ASN A 425 -3.62 -14.83 -1.40
C ASN A 425 -2.90 -13.78 -2.24
N VAL A 426 -3.67 -13.01 -3.01
CA VAL A 426 -3.11 -11.93 -3.84
C VAL A 426 -3.58 -10.59 -3.32
N PHE A 427 -2.63 -9.74 -2.96
CA PHE A 427 -2.83 -8.38 -2.53
C PHE A 427 -2.56 -7.41 -3.68
N VAL A 428 -3.51 -6.51 -3.93
CA VAL A 428 -3.44 -5.53 -5.01
C VAL A 428 -3.51 -4.13 -4.40
N GLY A 429 -2.45 -3.36 -4.60
CA GLY A 429 -2.44 -1.92 -4.32
C GLY A 429 -2.92 -1.15 -5.54
N TRP A 430 -3.93 -0.30 -5.38
CA TRP A 430 -4.55 0.40 -6.51
C TRP A 430 -3.89 1.74 -6.88
N GLY A 431 -2.67 2.01 -6.40
CA GLY A 431 -1.85 3.13 -6.84
C GLY A 431 -2.53 4.49 -6.69
N LYS A 432 -2.83 5.13 -7.84
CA LYS A 432 -3.54 6.43 -7.90
C LYS A 432 -4.91 6.40 -7.19
N ALA A 433 -5.62 5.27 -7.21
CA ALA A 433 -6.82 5.10 -6.41
C ALA A 433 -6.41 4.75 -4.96
N SER A 434 -6.92 5.51 -3.98
CA SER A 434 -6.61 5.32 -2.56
C SER A 434 -7.31 4.10 -1.98
N ALA A 435 -6.96 2.92 -2.48
CA ALA A 435 -7.52 1.64 -2.09
C ALA A 435 -6.48 0.54 -2.15
N TYR A 436 -6.77 -0.56 -1.45
CA TYR A 436 -6.10 -1.84 -1.62
C TYR A 436 -7.07 -2.99 -1.35
N THR A 437 -6.81 -4.14 -1.96
CA THR A 437 -7.71 -5.29 -1.91
C THR A 437 -6.91 -6.58 -1.83
N GLU A 438 -7.34 -7.51 -0.99
CA GLU A 438 -6.82 -8.87 -0.93
C GLU A 438 -7.84 -9.85 -1.51
N PHE A 439 -7.37 -10.69 -2.43
CA PHE A 439 -8.14 -11.70 -3.14
C PHE A 439 -7.68 -13.09 -2.76
N ARG A 440 -8.59 -14.07 -2.91
CA ARG A 440 -8.17 -15.46 -3.03
C ARG A 440 -7.24 -15.62 -4.24
N VAL A 441 -6.34 -16.60 -4.21
CA VAL A 441 -5.32 -16.84 -5.24
C VAL A 441 -5.84 -16.84 -6.67
N ASP A 442 -7.06 -17.34 -6.91
CA ASP A 442 -7.66 -17.43 -8.24
C ASP A 442 -8.40 -16.17 -8.71
N GLY A 443 -8.53 -15.16 -7.84
CA GLY A 443 -9.20 -13.90 -8.14
C GLY A 443 -10.73 -13.94 -8.09
N GLU A 444 -11.34 -15.10 -7.81
CA GLU A 444 -12.82 -15.24 -7.83
C GLU A 444 -13.50 -14.55 -6.64
N GLU A 445 -12.78 -14.35 -5.53
CA GLU A 445 -13.32 -13.79 -4.30
C GLU A 445 -12.42 -12.69 -3.73
N VAL A 446 -13.01 -11.51 -3.51
CA VAL A 446 -12.43 -10.46 -2.66
C VAL A 446 -12.53 -10.90 -1.20
N LEU A 447 -11.42 -11.00 -0.48
CA LEU A 447 -11.39 -11.34 0.94
C LEU A 447 -11.42 -10.10 1.82
N CYS A 448 -10.56 -9.12 1.51
CA CYS A 448 -10.50 -7.84 2.19
C CYS A 448 -10.47 -6.70 1.18
N ASP A 449 -11.16 -5.62 1.48
CA ASP A 449 -11.21 -4.42 0.65
C ASP A 449 -11.24 -3.18 1.55
N ALA A 450 -10.32 -2.26 1.34
CA ALA A 450 -10.18 -1.08 2.18
C ALA A 450 -9.83 0.14 1.35
N HIS A 451 -10.48 1.26 1.68
CA HIS A 451 -10.26 2.56 1.07
C HIS A 451 -9.68 3.50 2.11
N TRP A 452 -8.68 4.27 1.71
CA TRP A 452 -7.99 5.26 2.56
C TRP A 452 -8.07 6.67 1.97
N GLY A 453 -8.96 6.82 0.99
CA GLY A 453 -9.55 8.07 0.54
C GLY A 453 -10.92 7.78 -0.08
N PRO A 454 -11.82 8.78 -0.19
CA PRO A 454 -13.15 8.57 -0.77
C PRO A 454 -13.10 8.12 -2.22
N ARG A 455 -13.89 7.08 -2.56
CA ARG A 455 -14.00 6.56 -3.92
C ARG A 455 -14.41 7.60 -4.96
N VAL A 456 -15.26 8.57 -4.58
CA VAL A 456 -15.67 9.67 -5.47
C VAL A 456 -14.48 10.50 -5.99
N PHE A 457 -13.32 10.47 -5.32
CA PHE A 457 -12.12 11.20 -5.70
C PHE A 457 -11.01 10.33 -6.31
N PHE A 458 -11.20 9.02 -6.48
CA PHE A 458 -10.17 8.12 -7.04
C PHE A 458 -9.65 8.58 -8.40
N TRP A 459 -10.56 9.00 -9.28
CA TRP A 459 -10.21 9.54 -10.60
C TRP A 459 -9.24 10.72 -10.55
N LEU A 460 -9.36 11.56 -9.52
CA LEU A 460 -8.59 12.78 -9.35
C LEU A 460 -7.20 12.52 -8.75
N GLY A 461 -7.02 11.40 -8.03
CA GLY A 461 -5.74 11.06 -7.39
C GLY A 461 -5.22 12.17 -6.45
N TRP A 462 -6.15 12.80 -5.73
CA TRP A 462 -5.89 13.87 -4.76
C TRP A 462 -5.12 13.41 -3.53
N VAL A 463 -5.36 12.17 -3.15
CA VAL A 463 -4.59 11.37 -2.21
C VAL A 463 -4.28 10.05 -2.94
N LYS A 464 -3.07 9.53 -2.78
CA LYS A 464 -2.61 8.30 -3.46
C LYS A 464 -1.31 7.79 -2.86
N SER A 465 -1.04 6.50 -3.05
CA SER A 465 0.23 5.85 -2.74
C SER A 465 0.78 5.28 -4.04
N TYR A 466 2.10 5.29 -4.22
CA TYR A 466 2.67 4.73 -5.46
C TYR A 466 2.42 3.23 -5.56
N ARG A 467 2.72 2.51 -4.49
CA ARG A 467 2.38 1.11 -4.30
C ARG A 467 1.87 0.91 -2.88
N THR A 468 1.26 -0.24 -2.64
CA THR A 468 0.85 -0.67 -1.31
C THR A 468 1.30 -2.11 -1.14
N TYR A 469 2.02 -2.38 -0.05
CA TYR A 469 2.51 -3.72 0.24
C TYR A 469 1.89 -4.27 1.51
N LYS A 470 1.87 -5.58 1.65
CA LYS A 470 1.47 -6.27 2.86
C LYS A 470 2.55 -7.24 3.29
N SER A 471 3.04 -7.12 4.53
CA SER A 471 4.13 -7.92 5.06
C SER A 471 4.11 -7.96 6.58
N ARG A 472 4.78 -8.96 7.15
CA ARG A 472 5.14 -8.94 8.56
C ARG A 472 6.24 -7.90 8.80
N TRP A 473 6.27 -7.38 10.02
CA TRP A 473 7.29 -6.44 10.49
C TRP A 473 7.38 -6.52 12.01
N VAL A 474 8.59 -6.43 12.55
CA VAL A 474 8.81 -6.32 13.99
C VAL A 474 9.42 -4.95 14.27
N GLY A 475 8.61 -4.07 14.86
CA GLY A 475 9.00 -2.73 15.25
C GLY A 475 9.28 -2.65 16.75
N ARG A 476 10.45 -2.11 17.09
CA ARG A 476 11.01 -1.93 18.44
C ARG A 476 11.52 -0.49 18.57
N PRO A 477 10.62 0.51 18.56
CA PRO A 477 11.00 1.92 18.60
C PRO A 477 11.85 2.23 19.84
N SER A 478 12.84 3.11 19.67
CA SER A 478 13.72 3.53 20.77
C SER A 478 13.12 4.61 21.68
N SER A 479 12.07 5.30 21.23
CA SER A 479 11.32 6.24 22.06
C SER A 479 10.46 5.50 23.08
N PRO A 480 10.23 6.04 24.28
CA PRO A 480 9.24 5.49 25.20
C PRO A 480 7.81 5.64 24.63
N PRO A 481 6.83 4.90 25.15
CA PRO A 481 5.42 5.14 24.87
C PRO A 481 4.98 6.55 25.32
N ASP A 482 4.08 7.14 24.55
CA ASP A 482 3.48 8.43 24.86
C ASP A 482 2.23 8.25 25.73
N VAL A 483 2.02 9.21 26.65
CA VAL A 483 0.91 9.16 27.61
C VAL A 483 0.34 10.54 27.89
N VAL A 484 -1.00 10.62 27.90
CA VAL A 484 -1.79 11.81 28.27
C VAL A 484 -2.86 11.41 29.28
N VAL A 485 -3.05 12.27 30.29
CA VAL A 485 -4.05 12.09 31.33
C VAL A 485 -5.14 13.14 31.11
N ASP A 486 -6.38 12.70 30.98
CA ASP A 486 -7.55 13.54 31.05
C ASP A 486 -8.09 13.55 32.48
N GLU A 487 -7.86 14.67 33.18
CA GLU A 487 -8.28 14.84 34.57
C GLU A 487 -9.80 14.95 34.74
N VAL A 488 -10.52 15.39 33.69
CA VAL A 488 -11.97 15.63 33.76
C VAL A 488 -12.74 14.33 33.66
N PHE A 489 -12.34 13.47 32.71
CA PHE A 489 -12.94 12.16 32.51
C PHE A 489 -12.20 11.04 33.25
N ARG A 490 -11.16 11.39 34.02
CA ARG A 490 -10.27 10.46 34.74
C ARG A 490 -9.84 9.29 33.84
N ALA A 491 -9.34 9.63 32.66
CA ALA A 491 -8.90 8.67 31.65
C ALA A 491 -7.42 8.85 31.32
N VAL A 492 -6.73 7.76 31.02
CA VAL A 492 -5.36 7.77 30.52
C VAL A 492 -5.34 7.24 29.10
N PHE A 493 -4.72 7.99 28.21
CA PHE A 493 -4.50 7.63 26.82
C PHE A 493 -3.03 7.25 26.66
N VAL A 494 -2.77 6.08 26.09
CA VAL A 494 -1.41 5.59 25.85
C VAL A 494 -1.27 5.05 24.42
N SER A 495 -0.17 5.38 23.77
CA SER A 495 0.18 4.86 22.44
C SER A 495 1.69 4.69 22.31
N TRP A 496 2.11 3.86 21.34
CA TRP A 496 3.54 3.66 21.07
C TRP A 496 3.80 3.50 19.58
N ASN A 497 4.22 4.60 18.95
CA ASN A 497 4.43 4.67 17.50
C ASN A 497 5.50 3.66 17.03
N GLY A 498 5.06 2.60 16.35
CA GLY A 498 5.91 1.56 15.79
C GLY A 498 6.16 0.34 16.67
N ALA A 499 5.66 0.28 17.91
CA ALA A 499 5.84 -0.91 18.73
C ALA A 499 4.83 -2.01 18.32
N THR A 500 5.31 -3.05 17.64
CA THR A 500 4.43 -4.10 17.05
C THR A 500 4.13 -5.25 18.00
N GLU A 501 5.00 -5.47 19.00
CA GLU A 501 4.92 -6.63 19.90
C GLU A 501 4.06 -6.37 21.16
N VAL A 502 3.55 -5.15 21.35
CA VAL A 502 2.74 -4.80 22.53
C VAL A 502 1.39 -5.48 22.45
N THR A 503 1.05 -6.29 23.45
CA THR A 503 -0.27 -6.93 23.57
C THR A 503 -1.13 -6.32 24.67
N GLY A 504 -0.53 -5.63 25.63
CA GLY A 504 -1.24 -4.96 26.71
C GLY A 504 -0.35 -4.06 27.54
N TRP A 505 -0.97 -3.45 28.55
CA TRP A 505 -0.39 -2.46 29.43
C TRP A 505 -0.60 -2.86 30.89
N LEU A 506 0.47 -2.88 31.68
CA LEU A 506 0.39 -2.96 33.13
C LEU A 506 0.35 -1.55 33.70
N LEU A 507 -0.74 -1.21 34.40
CA LEU A 507 -0.81 0.01 35.19
C LEU A 507 -0.08 -0.24 36.50
N GLN A 508 0.97 0.54 36.75
CA GLN A 508 1.77 0.43 37.97
C GLN A 508 1.72 1.71 38.78
N ARG A 509 1.70 1.57 40.11
CA ARG A 509 1.72 2.67 41.08
C ARG A 509 3.02 2.66 41.86
N ALA A 510 3.58 3.85 42.09
CA ALA A 510 4.71 4.01 43.00
C ALA A 510 4.25 3.82 44.45
N PHE A 511 4.84 2.84 45.14
CA PHE A 511 4.58 2.55 46.54
C PHE A 511 5.88 2.15 47.24
N GLU A 512 6.21 2.81 48.36
CA GLU A 512 7.43 2.55 49.15
C GLU A 512 8.77 2.54 48.37
N GLY A 513 8.83 3.28 47.25
CA GLY A 513 10.02 3.35 46.39
C GLY A 513 10.12 2.26 45.32
N GLU A 514 9.13 1.38 45.24
CA GLU A 514 8.95 0.38 44.18
C GLU A 514 7.68 0.67 43.36
N PHE A 515 7.52 -0.03 42.23
CA PHE A 515 6.31 0.03 41.41
C PHE A 515 5.54 -1.27 41.54
N GLU A 516 4.31 -1.21 42.03
CA GLU A 516 3.40 -2.35 42.12
C GLU A 516 2.39 -2.31 40.97
N THR A 517 2.08 -3.47 40.40
CA THR A 517 1.03 -3.59 39.38
C THR A 517 -0.35 -3.50 40.03
N VAL A 518 -1.14 -2.53 39.56
CA VAL A 518 -2.53 -2.32 39.98
C VAL A 518 -3.49 -3.04 39.03
N ASP A 519 -3.26 -2.92 37.72
CA ASP A 519 -4.19 -3.46 36.72
C ASP A 519 -3.47 -3.87 35.42
N TYR A 520 -4.15 -4.69 34.61
CA TYR A 520 -3.74 -5.06 33.26
C TYR A 520 -4.83 -4.70 32.26
N VAL A 521 -4.47 -3.91 31.25
CA VAL A 521 -5.38 -3.49 30.18
C VAL A 521 -4.89 -4.03 28.84
N PRO A 522 -5.66 -4.88 28.14
CA PRO A 522 -5.33 -5.31 26.78
C PRO A 522 -5.22 -4.12 25.82
N LYS A 523 -4.28 -4.17 24.88
CA LYS A 523 -4.16 -3.16 23.82
C LYS A 523 -5.41 -3.19 22.94
N SER A 524 -6.08 -2.05 22.79
CA SER A 524 -7.35 -1.97 22.04
C SER A 524 -7.22 -1.46 20.60
N GLY A 525 -6.04 -0.97 20.21
CA GLY A 525 -5.76 -0.34 18.92
C GLY A 525 -4.42 0.38 18.96
N PHE A 526 -4.19 1.39 18.10
CA PHE A 526 -2.99 2.25 18.21
C PHE A 526 -2.90 2.94 19.57
N GLU A 527 -4.01 3.55 19.97
CA GLU A 527 -4.21 4.21 21.26
C GLU A 527 -5.11 3.35 22.14
N THR A 528 -4.71 3.17 23.39
CA THR A 528 -5.50 2.46 24.41
C THR A 528 -5.97 3.48 25.44
N VAL A 529 -7.26 3.41 25.78
CA VAL A 529 -7.89 4.26 26.80
C VAL A 529 -8.10 3.44 28.06
N ILE A 530 -7.63 3.96 29.19
CA ILE A 530 -7.72 3.33 30.50
C ILE A 530 -8.55 4.24 31.39
N ASN A 531 -9.70 3.74 31.86
CA ASN A 531 -10.58 4.49 32.75
C ASN A 531 -10.12 4.29 34.21
N LEU A 532 -9.77 5.38 34.89
CA LEU A 532 -9.28 5.34 36.27
C LEU A 532 -10.39 5.39 37.31
N ASP A 533 -11.61 5.78 36.93
CA ASP A 533 -12.75 5.81 37.86
C ASP A 533 -13.12 4.42 38.39
N GLU A 534 -12.86 3.38 37.61
CA GLU A 534 -13.12 1.99 37.99
C GLU A 534 -12.04 1.42 38.92
N LEU A 535 -10.89 2.10 39.04
CA LEU A 535 -9.68 1.54 39.64
C LEU A 535 -9.33 2.12 41.03
N ASP A 536 -10.01 3.18 41.50
CA ASP A 536 -9.75 3.86 42.79
C ASP A 536 -8.24 4.07 43.07
N VAL A 537 -7.52 4.52 42.03
CA VAL A 537 -6.07 4.74 42.07
C VAL A 537 -5.75 6.23 42.13
N ASP A 538 -4.82 6.55 43.02
CA ASP A 538 -4.19 7.87 43.15
C ASP A 538 -2.67 7.75 43.27
N GLY A 539 -1.98 8.84 42.90
CA GLY A 539 -0.55 9.03 43.08
C GLY A 539 0.26 8.92 41.80
N ASP A 540 1.56 8.69 41.95
CA ASP A 540 2.51 8.55 40.84
C ASP A 540 2.32 7.19 40.14
N LEU A 541 1.83 7.23 38.90
CA LEU A 541 1.54 6.06 38.07
C LEU A 541 2.48 5.99 36.85
N ARG A 542 2.63 4.79 36.29
CA ARG A 542 3.23 4.56 34.96
C ARG A 542 2.53 3.40 34.26
N LEU A 543 2.63 3.36 32.94
CA LEU A 543 2.18 2.23 32.14
C LEU A 543 3.38 1.49 31.57
N VAL A 544 3.41 0.18 31.79
CA VAL A 544 4.43 -0.73 31.24
C VAL A 544 3.82 -1.52 30.09
N ALA A 545 4.40 -1.40 28.90
CA ALA A 545 4.04 -2.22 27.75
C ALA A 545 4.58 -3.64 27.94
N VAL A 546 3.73 -4.63 27.68
CA VAL A 546 4.11 -6.04 27.74
C VAL A 546 3.78 -6.77 26.44
N ASP A 547 4.57 -7.79 26.14
CA ASP A 547 4.32 -8.71 25.04
C ASP A 547 3.39 -9.88 25.44
N LEU A 548 3.17 -10.82 24.50
CA LEU A 548 2.33 -11.99 24.72
C LEU A 548 2.85 -12.93 25.82
N ALA A 549 4.16 -12.94 26.10
CA ALA A 549 4.77 -13.72 27.16
C ALA A 549 4.73 -13.00 28.52
N GLY A 550 4.36 -11.71 28.53
CA GLY A 550 4.36 -10.86 29.70
C GLY A 550 5.72 -10.21 29.98
N GLU A 551 6.65 -10.22 29.00
CA GLU A 551 7.93 -9.53 29.13
C GLU A 551 7.73 -8.01 29.00
N GLU A 552 8.39 -7.24 29.87
CA GLU A 552 8.36 -5.78 29.84
C GLU A 552 9.17 -5.26 28.63
N LEU A 553 8.51 -4.50 27.75
CA LEU A 553 9.10 -3.94 26.55
C LEU A 553 9.60 -2.50 26.76
N GLY A 554 8.91 -1.74 27.59
CA GLY A 554 9.17 -0.33 27.85
C GLY A 554 8.06 0.28 28.69
N TYR A 555 8.26 1.51 29.17
CA TYR A 555 7.31 2.18 30.05
C TYR A 555 7.22 3.68 29.78
N THR A 556 6.05 4.25 30.05
CA THR A 556 5.79 5.68 29.91
C THR A 556 6.61 6.50 30.90
N ARG A 557 6.68 7.82 30.70
CA ARG A 557 7.00 8.72 31.83
C ARG A 557 6.03 8.50 32.99
N ILE A 558 6.47 8.82 34.21
CA ILE A 558 5.61 8.84 35.39
C ILE A 558 4.60 10.00 35.22
N PHE A 559 3.36 9.77 35.61
CA PHE A 559 2.28 10.76 35.63
C PHE A 559 1.51 10.66 36.94
N ASP A 560 1.09 11.80 37.47
CA ASP A 560 0.31 11.87 38.72
C ASP A 560 -1.17 11.90 38.38
N VAL A 561 -1.96 11.17 39.17
CA VAL A 561 -3.41 11.25 39.17
C VAL A 561 -3.80 11.56 40.62
N SER A 562 -3.94 12.84 40.92
CA SER A 562 -4.47 13.28 42.21
C SER A 562 -5.99 13.40 42.12
N HIS A 563 -6.73 12.93 43.13
CA HIS A 563 -8.08 13.42 43.38
C HIS A 563 -8.04 14.94 43.54
N THR A 564 -8.36 15.67 42.48
CA THR A 564 -9.00 16.96 42.68
C THR A 564 -10.37 16.64 43.25
N ASP A 565 -10.62 17.08 44.50
CA ASP A 565 -11.98 17.31 44.97
C ASP A 565 -12.60 18.24 43.93
N ALA A 566 -13.28 17.66 42.94
CA ALA A 566 -14.12 18.37 42.02
C ALA A 566 -15.23 18.92 42.90
N GLY A 567 -14.98 20.13 43.45
CA GLY A 567 -15.98 20.90 44.16
C GLY A 567 -17.20 20.88 43.27
N VAL A 568 -18.27 20.27 43.78
CA VAL A 568 -19.53 20.04 43.08
C VAL A 568 -19.93 21.34 42.39
N LEU A 569 -19.58 21.46 41.10
CA LEU A 569 -20.17 22.48 40.26
C LEU A 569 -21.59 21.98 40.04
N PRO A 570 -22.62 22.78 40.37
CA PRO A 570 -23.98 22.36 40.14
C PRO A 570 -24.10 22.09 38.64
N PHE A 571 -24.44 20.84 38.32
CA PHE A 571 -24.77 20.42 36.97
C PHE A 571 -25.88 21.34 36.48
N SER A 572 -25.50 22.34 35.67
CA SER A 572 -26.44 23.15 34.93
C SER A 572 -27.00 22.23 33.84
N THR A 573 -28.17 21.67 34.12
CA THR A 573 -29.06 21.08 33.12
C THR A 573 -29.49 22.18 32.15
N GLY A 574 -28.60 22.58 31.23
CA GLY A 574 -28.84 23.67 30.27
C GLY A 574 -28.54 23.31 28.82
N LEU A 575 -27.74 22.26 28.57
CA LEU A 575 -27.34 21.88 27.22
C LEU A 575 -28.34 20.94 26.52
N GLY A 576 -29.03 20.08 27.28
CA GLY A 576 -30.06 19.18 26.73
C GLY A 576 -31.29 19.92 26.18
N ASP A 577 -31.79 20.92 26.91
CA ASP A 577 -32.95 21.72 26.48
C ASP A 577 -32.60 22.64 25.31
N SER A 578 -31.37 23.15 25.25
CA SER A 578 -30.90 24.00 24.14
C SER A 578 -30.79 23.21 22.83
N LEU A 579 -30.22 21.99 22.87
CA LEU A 579 -30.14 21.10 21.71
C LEU A 579 -31.52 20.62 21.25
N LEU A 580 -32.40 20.27 22.20
CA LEU A 580 -33.77 19.89 21.88
C LEU A 580 -34.55 21.06 21.26
N HIS A 581 -34.38 22.29 21.75
CA HIS A 581 -34.98 23.49 21.15
C HIS A 581 -34.41 23.80 19.76
N ILE A 582 -33.10 23.64 19.54
CA ILE A 582 -32.49 23.82 18.22
C ILE A 582 -33.03 22.76 17.23
N LEU A 583 -33.14 21.50 17.65
CA LEU A 583 -33.71 20.42 16.84
C LEU A 583 -35.20 20.65 16.54
N LEU A 584 -35.99 21.09 17.52
CA LEU A 584 -37.40 21.42 17.32
C LEU A 584 -37.59 22.62 16.39
N VAL A 585 -36.74 23.64 16.49
CA VAL A 585 -36.75 24.79 15.57
C VAL A 585 -36.34 24.35 14.16
N ALA A 586 -35.31 23.51 14.01
CA ALA A 586 -34.90 22.97 12.72
C ALA A 586 -36.01 22.12 12.07
N CYS A 587 -36.69 21.27 12.85
CA CYS A 587 -37.85 20.50 12.38
C CYS A 587 -39.02 21.42 12.00
N ALA A 588 -39.33 22.44 12.79
CA ALA A 588 -40.39 23.40 12.47
C ALA A 588 -40.08 24.17 11.18
N VAL A 589 -38.84 24.63 10.99
CA VAL A 589 -38.39 25.27 9.74
C VAL A 589 -38.49 24.30 8.56
N GLY A 590 -38.07 23.05 8.72
CA GLY A 590 -38.18 22.00 7.70
C GLY A 590 -39.63 21.74 7.27
N VAL A 591 -40.56 21.62 8.23
CA VAL A 591 -42.00 21.46 7.96
C VAL A 591 -42.56 22.70 7.26
N THR A 592 -42.16 23.90 7.69
CA THR A 592 -42.63 25.15 7.07
C THR A 592 -42.15 25.26 5.62
N LEU A 593 -40.89 24.90 5.35
CA LEU A 593 -40.34 24.86 3.99
C LEU A 593 -41.03 23.79 3.13
N ALA A 594 -41.36 22.62 3.68
CA ALA A 594 -42.10 21.58 2.99
C ALA A 594 -43.52 22.03 2.63
N VAL A 595 -44.24 22.69 3.55
CA VAL A 595 -45.58 23.26 3.33
C VAL A 595 -45.53 24.37 2.28
N VAL A 596 -44.54 25.26 2.33
CA VAL A 596 -44.35 26.31 1.31
C VAL A 596 -44.02 25.70 -0.05
N TRP A 597 -43.16 24.68 -0.10
CA TRP A 597 -42.83 23.98 -1.35
C TRP A 597 -44.04 23.27 -1.95
N GLN A 598 -44.82 22.57 -1.13
CA GLN A 598 -46.04 21.88 -1.55
C GLN A 598 -47.14 22.87 -1.96
N GLY A 599 -47.27 24.00 -1.26
CA GLY A 599 -48.16 25.10 -1.63
C GLY A 599 -47.77 25.74 -2.96
N ARG A 600 -46.47 26.00 -3.19
CA ARG A 600 -45.95 26.49 -4.48
C ARG A 600 -46.21 25.49 -5.61
N ARG A 601 -46.02 24.20 -5.36
CA ARG A 601 -46.27 23.14 -6.34
C ARG A 601 -47.76 23.04 -6.68
N SER A 602 -48.65 23.08 -5.70
CA SER A 602 -50.11 23.10 -5.90
C SER A 602 -50.58 24.35 -6.63
N LEU A 603 -50.04 25.54 -6.29
CA LEU A 603 -50.35 26.79 -7.00
C LEU A 603 -49.89 26.75 -8.46
N SER A 604 -48.69 26.20 -8.72
CA SER A 604 -48.19 26.02 -10.09
C SER A 604 -49.08 25.08 -10.91
N TRP A 605 -49.57 24.00 -10.29
CA TRP A 605 -50.50 23.06 -10.91
C TRP A 605 -51.85 23.72 -11.19
N TRP A 606 -52.37 24.50 -10.24
CA TRP A 606 -53.63 25.20 -10.40
C TRP A 606 -53.57 26.32 -11.45
N LEU A 607 -52.46 27.05 -11.54
CA LEU A 607 -52.21 28.02 -12.60
C LEU A 607 -52.11 27.36 -13.98
N ARG A 608 -51.41 26.21 -14.09
CA ARG A 608 -51.35 25.41 -15.32
C ARG A 608 -52.73 24.85 -15.71
N TYR A 609 -53.51 24.40 -14.74
CA TYR A 609 -54.87 23.91 -14.96
C TYR A 609 -55.83 25.02 -15.40
N ARG A 610 -55.74 26.23 -14.82
CA ARG A 610 -56.50 27.40 -15.28
C ARG A 610 -56.09 27.87 -16.67
N ALA A 611 -54.80 27.84 -16.99
CA ALA A 611 -54.31 28.13 -18.34
C ALA A 611 -54.85 27.10 -19.34
N TYR A 612 -54.86 25.82 -18.96
CA TYR A 612 -55.45 24.74 -19.76
C TYR A 612 -56.95 24.91 -19.99
N ILE A 613 -57.75 25.25 -18.95
CA ILE A 613 -59.19 25.52 -19.10
C ILE A 613 -59.45 26.75 -19.99
N ARG A 614 -58.64 27.81 -19.88
CA ARG A 614 -58.76 28.99 -20.75
C ARG A 614 -58.43 28.65 -22.20
N LEU A 615 -57.41 27.82 -22.44
CA LEU A 615 -57.07 27.35 -23.79
C LEU A 615 -58.18 26.46 -24.35
N TYR A 616 -58.74 25.56 -23.54
CA TYR A 616 -59.82 24.65 -23.93
C TYR A 616 -61.11 25.40 -24.29
N ARG A 617 -61.45 26.47 -23.57
CA ARG A 617 -62.60 27.36 -23.90
C ARG A 617 -62.38 28.27 -25.12
N LEU A 618 -61.16 28.36 -25.65
CA LEU A 618 -60.85 29.08 -26.89
C LEU A 618 -60.80 28.13 -28.10
N LEU A 619 -60.77 26.82 -27.86
CA LEU A 619 -60.68 25.75 -28.87
C LEU A 619 -61.98 24.93 -29.00
N CYS A 620 -62.97 25.17 -28.15
CA CYS A 620 -64.38 24.79 -28.29
C CYS A 620 -65.21 26.06 -28.39
#